data_AF-A0A961JLD3-F1
#
_entry.id   AF-A0A961JLD3-F1
#
_cell.length_a   1.000
_cell.length_b   1.000
_cell.length_c   1.000
_cell.angle_alpha   90.00
_cell.angle_beta   90.00
_cell.angle_gamma   90.00
#
_symmetry.space_group_name_H-M   'P 1'
#
loop_
_entity.id
_entity.type
_entity.pdbx_description
1 polymer ?
#
loop_
_entity_poly.entity_id
_entity_poly.type
_entity_poly.pdbx_seq_one_letter_code
_entity_poly.pdbx_strand_id
1 'polypeptide(L)'
;MGRWDDLKALRAAAEGRHILDLFAQDPARADAFSVEALGMRLDFSKTNMDEGQRAALIALCDAAGLAARREAMFSGAPINETEGRAVLHTALRNLDGGPVLVDGQDVMPGVRETLARMRAFAGQVRSGKARGAGGALTDVVNIGIGGSDLGPAMAVLALAPYHDGPRCHFVSNVDGADIADTLRGLDPKRTLVIVASK
;
A
#
# COMPACT_ATOMS: atom_id res chain seq x y z
N MET A 1 30.64 1.54 -21.66
CA MET A 1 29.77 0.52 -21.06
C MET A 1 29.09 1.15 -19.86
N GLY A 2 27.76 1.10 -19.81
CA GLY A 2 26.98 1.64 -18.69
C GLY A 2 26.78 0.61 -17.58
N ARG A 3 26.24 1.02 -16.43
CA ARG A 3 25.89 0.11 -15.31
C ARG A 3 24.99 -1.06 -15.73
N TRP A 4 24.17 -0.86 -16.76
CA TRP A 4 23.35 -1.91 -17.33
C TRP A 4 24.15 -2.97 -18.09
N ASP A 5 25.24 -2.58 -18.77
CA ASP A 5 26.13 -3.51 -19.46
C ASP A 5 26.92 -4.35 -18.45
N ASP A 6 27.34 -3.76 -17.32
CA ASP A 6 27.99 -4.47 -16.22
C ASP A 6 27.09 -5.60 -15.69
N LEU A 7 25.80 -5.32 -15.49
CA LEU A 7 24.81 -6.33 -15.07
C LEU A 7 24.62 -7.43 -16.11
N LYS A 8 24.61 -7.11 -17.42
CA LYS A 8 24.55 -8.11 -18.48
C LYS A 8 25.76 -9.02 -18.47
N ALA A 9 26.96 -8.47 -18.27
CA ALA A 9 28.19 -9.23 -18.16
C ALA A 9 28.16 -10.15 -16.93
N LEU A 10 27.73 -9.65 -15.76
CA LEU A 10 27.56 -10.44 -14.55
C LEU A 10 26.52 -11.56 -14.70
N ARG A 11 25.43 -11.31 -15.44
CA ARG A 11 24.45 -12.36 -15.78
C ARG A 11 25.09 -13.43 -16.66
N ALA A 12 25.85 -13.03 -17.69
CA ALA A 12 26.49 -13.97 -18.61
C ALA A 12 27.55 -14.82 -17.89
N ALA A 13 28.32 -14.22 -16.99
CA ALA A 13 29.30 -14.94 -16.17
C ALA A 13 28.65 -15.94 -15.19
N ALA A 14 27.41 -15.68 -14.75
CA ALA A 14 26.66 -16.57 -13.89
C ALA A 14 25.82 -17.62 -14.67
N GLU A 15 25.98 -17.71 -15.98
CA GLU A 15 25.25 -18.69 -16.81
C GLU A 15 25.59 -20.12 -16.38
N GLY A 16 24.56 -20.94 -16.17
CA GLY A 16 24.71 -22.31 -15.67
C GLY A 16 24.90 -22.46 -14.16
N ARG A 17 25.05 -21.38 -13.40
CA ARG A 17 25.13 -21.45 -11.92
C ARG A 17 23.78 -21.82 -11.31
N HIS A 18 23.75 -22.79 -10.39
CA HIS A 18 22.57 -23.11 -9.61
C HIS A 18 22.53 -22.30 -8.31
N ILE A 19 21.32 -21.92 -7.86
CA ILE A 19 21.14 -21.21 -6.59
C ILE A 19 21.69 -22.04 -5.42
N LEU A 20 21.59 -23.36 -5.47
CA LEU A 20 22.13 -24.26 -4.45
C LEU A 20 23.65 -24.14 -4.30
N ASP A 21 24.37 -23.87 -5.38
CA ASP A 21 25.82 -23.69 -5.34
C ASP A 21 26.19 -22.47 -4.49
N LEU A 22 25.38 -21.41 -4.51
CA LEU A 22 25.58 -20.22 -3.69
C LEU A 22 25.40 -20.51 -2.19
N PHE A 23 24.47 -21.40 -1.82
CA PHE A 23 24.31 -21.84 -0.43
C PHE A 23 25.41 -22.81 0.00
N ALA A 24 25.90 -23.65 -0.92
CA ALA A 24 27.02 -24.55 -0.64
C ALA A 24 28.33 -23.77 -0.42
N GLN A 25 28.52 -22.67 -1.15
CA GLN A 25 29.71 -21.80 -1.05
C GLN A 25 29.67 -20.87 0.16
N ASP A 26 28.47 -20.43 0.56
CA ASP A 26 28.28 -19.52 1.69
C ASP A 26 27.19 -20.05 2.65
N PRO A 27 27.58 -20.77 3.72
CA PRO A 27 26.64 -21.24 4.74
C PRO A 27 25.88 -20.11 5.46
N ALA A 28 26.39 -18.87 5.46
CA ALA A 28 25.77 -17.72 6.09
C ALA A 28 24.87 -16.92 5.13
N ARG A 29 24.68 -17.39 3.89
CA ARG A 29 23.96 -16.69 2.82
C ARG A 29 22.56 -16.23 3.22
N ALA A 30 21.81 -17.07 3.94
CA ALA A 30 20.45 -16.75 4.37
C ALA A 30 20.41 -15.45 5.20
N ASP A 31 21.41 -15.23 6.05
CA ASP A 31 21.52 -14.02 6.86
C ASP A 31 22.13 -12.86 6.07
N ALA A 32 23.16 -13.12 5.26
CA ALA A 32 23.79 -12.09 4.44
C ALA A 32 22.88 -11.51 3.34
N PHE A 33 21.86 -12.27 2.91
CA PHE A 33 20.84 -11.87 1.92
C PHE A 33 19.45 -11.78 2.56
N SER A 34 19.41 -11.31 3.80
CA SER A 34 18.19 -10.88 4.46
C SER A 34 18.33 -9.47 5.00
N VAL A 35 17.22 -8.76 5.09
CA VAL A 35 17.13 -7.48 5.82
C VAL A 35 15.96 -7.57 6.78
N GLU A 36 16.17 -7.07 7.99
CA GLU A 36 15.14 -6.91 9.01
C GLU A 36 14.89 -5.43 9.26
N ALA A 37 13.62 -5.03 9.17
CA ALA A 37 13.19 -3.68 9.48
C ALA A 37 11.74 -3.70 9.93
N LEU A 38 11.40 -2.89 10.94
CA LEU A 38 10.02 -2.69 11.40
C LEU A 38 9.28 -4.00 11.74
N GLY A 39 9.99 -4.98 12.30
CA GLY A 39 9.43 -6.30 12.65
C GLY A 39 9.15 -7.22 11.46
N MET A 40 9.61 -6.85 10.25
CA MET A 40 9.52 -7.67 9.05
C MET A 40 10.92 -8.15 8.64
N ARG A 41 11.02 -9.41 8.22
CA ARG A 41 12.22 -9.97 7.57
C ARG A 41 11.94 -10.19 6.09
N LEU A 42 12.76 -9.59 5.24
CA LEU A 42 12.82 -9.89 3.82
C LEU A 42 14.03 -10.80 3.58
N ASP A 43 13.78 -12.10 3.42
CA ASP A 43 14.78 -13.07 2.97
C ASP A 43 14.76 -13.17 1.43
N PHE A 44 15.81 -12.65 0.79
CA PHE A 44 16.03 -12.70 -0.65
C PHE A 44 17.21 -13.60 -1.04
N SER A 45 17.66 -14.48 -0.13
CA SER A 45 18.79 -15.40 -0.33
C SER A 45 18.54 -16.44 -1.42
N LYS A 46 17.27 -16.80 -1.65
CA LYS A 46 16.82 -17.79 -2.65
C LYS A 46 16.70 -17.18 -4.05
N THR A 47 17.58 -16.25 -4.38
CA THR A 47 17.74 -15.65 -5.70
C THR A 47 19.09 -16.07 -6.29
N ASN A 48 19.21 -16.08 -7.63
CA ASN A 48 20.48 -16.37 -8.29
C ASN A 48 21.38 -15.12 -8.36
N MET A 49 21.50 -14.43 -7.22
CA MET A 49 22.24 -13.18 -7.05
C MET A 49 23.38 -13.39 -6.05
N ASP A 50 24.62 -13.20 -6.46
CA ASP A 50 25.77 -13.13 -5.56
C ASP A 50 26.01 -11.69 -5.05
N GLU A 51 27.06 -11.51 -4.26
CA GLU A 51 27.40 -10.20 -3.69
C GLU A 51 27.78 -9.18 -4.77
N GLY A 52 28.50 -9.59 -5.82
CA GLY A 52 28.90 -8.71 -6.91
C GLY A 52 27.69 -8.21 -7.71
N GLN A 53 26.74 -9.10 -7.99
CA GLN A 53 25.48 -8.77 -8.65
C GLN A 53 24.61 -7.85 -7.78
N ARG A 54 24.53 -8.11 -6.47
CA ARG A 54 23.84 -7.22 -5.52
C ARG A 54 24.46 -5.83 -5.52
N ALA A 55 25.79 -5.72 -5.44
CA ALA A 55 26.50 -4.45 -5.48
C ALA A 55 26.28 -3.70 -6.80
N ALA A 56 26.28 -4.41 -7.94
CA ALA A 56 26.02 -3.82 -9.25
C ALA A 56 24.57 -3.30 -9.39
N LEU A 57 23.58 -4.00 -8.82
CA LEU A 57 22.19 -3.53 -8.79
C LEU A 57 22.03 -2.27 -7.94
N ILE A 58 22.69 -2.19 -6.78
CA ILE A 58 22.71 -0.96 -5.96
C ILE A 58 23.37 0.18 -6.73
N ALA A 59 24.51 -0.07 -7.38
CA ALA A 59 25.19 0.92 -8.20
C ALA A 59 24.34 1.40 -9.39
N LEU A 60 23.47 0.55 -9.94
CA LEU A 60 22.47 0.95 -10.94
C LEU A 60 21.42 1.89 -10.33
N CYS A 61 20.91 1.59 -9.13
CA CYS A 61 19.97 2.48 -8.42
C CYS A 61 20.58 3.85 -8.15
N ASP A 62 21.85 3.90 -7.76
CA ASP A 62 22.59 5.14 -7.53
C ASP A 62 22.75 5.94 -8.83
N ALA A 63 23.17 5.27 -9.92
CA ALA A 63 23.30 5.89 -11.24
C ALA A 63 21.95 6.37 -11.81
N ALA A 64 20.85 5.71 -11.46
CA ALA A 64 19.49 6.13 -11.82
C ALA A 64 18.97 7.30 -10.96
N GLY A 65 19.72 7.74 -9.95
CA GLY A 65 19.31 8.84 -9.06
C GLY A 65 18.12 8.46 -8.17
N LEU A 66 17.97 7.18 -7.80
CA LEU A 66 16.81 6.69 -7.05
C LEU A 66 16.60 7.45 -5.73
N ALA A 67 17.67 7.76 -5.00
CA ALA A 67 17.60 8.50 -3.75
C ALA A 67 17.02 9.92 -3.93
N ALA A 68 17.41 10.62 -5.01
CA ALA A 68 16.90 11.95 -5.33
C ALA A 68 15.43 11.90 -5.77
N ARG A 69 15.04 10.89 -6.56
CA ARG A 69 13.63 10.69 -6.95
C ARG A 69 12.75 10.31 -5.76
N ARG A 70 13.27 9.51 -4.82
CA ARG A 70 12.60 9.23 -3.54
C ARG A 70 12.41 10.52 -2.75
N GLU A 71 13.45 11.33 -2.59
CA GLU A 71 13.35 12.61 -1.88
C GLU A 71 12.31 13.53 -2.52
N ALA A 72 12.31 13.65 -3.84
CA ALA A 72 11.32 14.42 -4.60
C ALA A 72 9.87 13.94 -4.33
N MET A 73 9.65 12.62 -4.20
CA MET A 73 8.33 12.09 -3.82
C MET A 73 7.93 12.54 -2.41
N PHE A 74 8.83 12.40 -1.43
CA PHE A 74 8.53 12.71 -0.03
C PHE A 74 8.38 14.22 0.24
N SER A 75 9.08 15.06 -0.53
CA SER A 75 9.01 16.52 -0.40
C SER A 75 7.83 17.17 -1.12
N GLY A 76 7.06 16.40 -1.90
CA GLY A 76 5.88 16.91 -2.62
C GLY A 76 6.17 17.51 -4.00
N ALA A 77 7.35 17.24 -4.58
CA ALA A 77 7.63 17.64 -5.95
C ALA A 77 6.67 16.96 -6.95
N PRO A 78 6.35 17.62 -8.09
CA PRO A 78 5.38 17.10 -9.06
C PRO A 78 5.98 15.99 -9.95
N ILE A 79 6.31 14.85 -9.34
CA ILE A 79 6.97 13.73 -10.02
C ILE A 79 6.02 12.92 -10.93
N ASN A 80 4.70 13.13 -10.84
CA ASN A 80 3.78 12.68 -11.86
C ASN A 80 3.81 13.71 -13.00
N GLU A 81 4.81 13.57 -13.87
CA GLU A 81 5.19 14.55 -14.87
C GLU A 81 4.07 14.78 -15.91
N THR A 82 3.32 13.74 -16.28
CA THR A 82 2.24 13.85 -17.28
C THR A 82 1.02 14.61 -16.78
N GLU A 83 0.73 14.55 -15.48
CA GLU A 83 -0.40 15.28 -14.88
C GLU A 83 0.05 16.54 -14.12
N GLY A 84 1.35 16.78 -13.97
CA GLY A 84 1.91 17.87 -13.19
C GLY A 84 1.56 17.81 -11.69
N ARG A 85 1.55 16.61 -11.10
CA ARG A 85 1.06 16.39 -9.71
C ARG A 85 2.10 15.80 -8.77
N ALA A 86 2.01 16.19 -7.50
CA ALA A 86 2.70 15.51 -6.41
C ALA A 86 2.16 14.09 -6.20
N VAL A 87 2.98 13.19 -5.66
CA VAL A 87 2.61 11.79 -5.36
C VAL A 87 2.81 11.53 -3.86
N LEU A 88 1.78 11.75 -3.06
CA LEU A 88 1.90 11.90 -1.59
C LEU A 88 1.04 10.91 -0.77
N HIS A 89 0.97 9.66 -1.21
CA HIS A 89 0.40 8.60 -0.35
C HIS A 89 1.20 8.41 0.95
N THR A 90 2.47 8.84 0.98
CA THR A 90 3.32 8.89 2.18
C THR A 90 2.80 9.90 3.21
N ALA A 91 2.30 11.07 2.78
CA ALA A 91 1.76 12.10 3.67
C ALA A 91 0.52 11.60 4.43
N LEU A 92 -0.30 10.74 3.82
CA LEU A 92 -1.51 10.17 4.45
C LEU A 92 -1.21 9.31 5.70
N ARG A 93 0.04 8.86 5.85
CA ARG A 93 0.52 8.05 6.99
C ARG A 93 1.65 8.71 7.79
N ASN A 94 1.90 10.00 7.54
CA ASN A 94 2.92 10.80 8.21
C ASN A 94 2.37 11.41 9.53
N LEU A 95 1.92 10.57 10.46
CA LEU A 95 1.16 11.03 11.63
C LEU A 95 2.02 11.70 12.71
N ASP A 96 3.29 11.31 12.77
CA ASP A 96 4.30 11.74 13.75
C ASP A 96 5.44 12.55 13.11
N GLY A 97 5.40 12.77 11.79
CA GLY A 97 6.43 13.55 11.09
C GLY A 97 6.08 15.02 10.91
N GLY A 98 6.96 15.70 10.15
CA GLY A 98 6.91 17.13 9.90
C GLY A 98 5.94 17.56 8.80
N PRO A 99 5.92 18.86 8.45
CA PRO A 99 5.12 19.40 7.35
C PRO A 99 5.54 18.78 6.01
N VAL A 100 4.57 18.65 5.10
CA VAL A 100 4.79 18.20 3.72
C VAL A 100 4.19 19.24 2.79
N LEU A 101 5.02 19.86 1.96
CA LEU A 101 4.61 21.02 1.17
C LEU A 101 4.19 20.62 -0.24
N VAL A 102 3.05 21.15 -0.69
CA VAL A 102 2.65 21.16 -2.10
C VAL A 102 2.35 22.61 -2.46
N ASP A 103 3.01 23.14 -3.49
CA ASP A 103 2.89 24.54 -3.90
C ASP A 103 3.05 25.55 -2.74
N GLY A 104 3.98 25.24 -1.83
CA GLY A 104 4.28 26.05 -0.64
C GLY A 104 3.30 25.91 0.53
N GLN A 105 2.27 25.05 0.42
CA GLN A 105 1.28 24.83 1.47
C GLN A 105 1.48 23.47 2.15
N ASP A 106 1.51 23.47 3.49
CA ASP A 106 1.54 22.23 4.27
C ASP A 106 0.20 21.50 4.17
N VAL A 107 0.24 20.27 3.65
CA VAL A 107 -0.97 19.43 3.47
C VAL A 107 -1.36 18.66 4.73
N MET A 108 -0.44 18.56 5.70
CA MET A 108 -0.62 17.70 6.88
C MET A 108 -1.80 18.10 7.80
N PRO A 109 -2.15 19.39 7.98
CA PRO A 109 -3.35 19.77 8.74
C PRO A 109 -4.64 19.18 8.15
N GLY A 110 -4.83 19.25 6.83
CA GLY A 110 -6.02 18.70 6.16
C GLY A 110 -6.09 17.17 6.25
N VAL A 111 -4.94 16.49 6.16
CA VAL A 111 -4.85 15.03 6.37
C VAL A 111 -5.31 14.67 7.79
N ARG A 112 -4.75 15.34 8.82
CA ARG A 112 -5.09 15.07 10.22
C ARG A 112 -6.55 15.37 10.55
N GLU A 113 -7.08 16.47 10.01
CA GLU A 113 -8.50 16.82 10.17
C GLU A 113 -9.40 15.74 9.58
N THR A 114 -9.09 15.26 8.37
CA THR A 114 -9.87 14.20 7.70
C THR A 114 -9.84 12.90 8.49
N LEU A 115 -8.66 12.49 8.97
CA LEU A 115 -8.51 11.31 9.82
C LEU A 115 -9.29 11.44 11.14
N ALA A 116 -9.31 12.62 11.76
CA ALA A 116 -10.08 12.89 12.96
C ALA A 116 -11.59 12.75 12.71
N ARG A 117 -12.09 13.28 11.58
CA ARG A 117 -13.49 13.14 11.15
C ARG A 117 -13.85 11.68 10.87
N MET A 118 -12.99 10.94 10.17
CA MET A 118 -13.16 9.50 9.91
C MET A 118 -13.25 8.71 11.23
N ARG A 119 -12.32 8.96 12.17
CA ARG A 119 -12.31 8.31 13.49
C ARG A 119 -13.59 8.61 14.27
N ALA A 120 -14.02 9.87 14.30
CA ALA A 120 -15.23 10.28 15.01
C ALA A 120 -16.47 9.60 14.43
N PHE A 121 -16.61 9.60 13.10
CA PHE A 121 -17.74 8.96 12.42
C PHE A 121 -17.75 7.44 12.60
N ALA A 122 -16.62 6.77 12.37
CA ALA A 122 -16.50 5.32 12.58
C ALA A 122 -16.82 4.94 14.04
N GLY A 123 -16.38 5.74 15.02
CA GLY A 123 -16.73 5.55 16.42
C GLY A 123 -18.22 5.71 16.70
N GLN A 124 -18.91 6.66 16.06
CA GLN A 124 -20.35 6.82 16.18
C GLN A 124 -21.13 5.64 15.56
N VAL A 125 -20.67 5.12 14.43
CA VAL A 125 -21.24 3.93 13.78
C VAL A 125 -21.09 2.71 14.69
N ARG A 126 -19.87 2.42 15.14
CA ARG A 126 -19.56 1.26 16.00
C ARG A 126 -20.26 1.30 17.36
N SER A 127 -20.42 2.49 17.95
CA SER A 127 -21.14 2.64 19.22
C SER A 127 -22.68 2.67 19.09
N GLY A 128 -23.22 2.64 17.86
CA GLY A 128 -24.66 2.76 17.61
C GLY A 128 -25.23 4.16 17.87
N LYS A 129 -24.37 5.18 18.00
CA LYS A 129 -24.78 6.59 18.09
C LYS A 129 -25.26 7.10 16.73
N ALA A 130 -24.57 6.74 15.66
CA ALA A 130 -25.07 6.92 14.31
C ALA A 130 -26.15 5.84 14.05
N ARG A 131 -27.35 6.29 13.69
CA ARG A 131 -28.53 5.43 13.55
C ARG A 131 -29.14 5.59 12.17
N GLY A 132 -29.54 4.46 11.58
CA GLY A 132 -30.50 4.44 10.49
C GLY A 132 -31.94 4.51 11.03
N ALA A 133 -32.91 4.44 10.12
CA ALA A 133 -34.33 4.44 10.49
C ALA A 133 -34.75 3.28 11.41
N GLY A 134 -33.94 2.22 11.48
CA GLY A 134 -34.17 1.01 12.27
C GLY A 134 -33.27 0.91 13.51
N GLY A 135 -32.53 1.96 13.84
CA GLY A 135 -31.61 1.99 14.98
C GLY A 135 -30.15 1.84 14.56
N ALA A 136 -29.37 1.10 15.36
CA ALA A 136 -27.93 0.98 15.14
C ALA A 136 -27.62 0.28 13.81
N LEU A 137 -26.64 0.83 13.08
CA LEU A 137 -26.17 0.32 11.80
C LEU A 137 -25.45 -1.03 12.00
N THR A 138 -25.84 -2.06 11.25
CA THR A 138 -25.26 -3.42 11.33
C THR A 138 -24.42 -3.76 10.12
N ASP A 139 -24.61 -3.03 9.03
CA ASP A 139 -24.03 -3.32 7.73
C ASP A 139 -23.53 -2.02 7.10
N VAL A 140 -22.37 -2.11 6.46
CA VAL A 140 -21.75 -1.04 5.67
C VAL A 140 -21.48 -1.61 4.29
N VAL A 141 -22.03 -0.98 3.25
CA VAL A 141 -21.79 -1.33 1.85
C VAL A 141 -20.90 -0.26 1.23
N ASN A 142 -19.68 -0.62 0.84
CA ASN A 142 -18.81 0.21 0.03
C ASN A 142 -19.15 0.02 -1.45
N ILE A 143 -19.39 1.11 -2.16
CA ILE A 143 -19.58 1.13 -3.60
C ILE A 143 -18.42 1.92 -4.22
N GLY A 144 -17.58 1.24 -4.98
CA GLY A 144 -16.41 1.85 -5.64
C GLY A 144 -15.75 0.85 -6.57
N ILE A 145 -14.87 1.30 -7.47
CA ILE A 145 -14.14 0.42 -8.40
C ILE A 145 -12.64 0.66 -8.35
N GLY A 146 -11.86 -0.37 -8.65
CA GLY A 146 -10.40 -0.28 -8.71
C GLY A 146 -9.79 0.09 -7.36
N GLY A 147 -9.10 1.23 -7.29
CA GLY A 147 -8.47 1.72 -6.06
C GLY A 147 -9.44 2.02 -4.92
N SER A 148 -10.70 2.35 -5.25
CA SER A 148 -11.76 2.61 -4.26
C SER A 148 -12.42 1.34 -3.71
N ASP A 149 -12.00 0.15 -4.17
CA ASP A 149 -12.57 -1.14 -3.78
C ASP A 149 -11.51 -2.13 -3.27
N LEU A 150 -10.50 -2.42 -4.10
CA LEU A 150 -9.50 -3.46 -3.83
C LEU A 150 -8.76 -3.24 -2.50
N GLY A 151 -8.39 -1.99 -2.21
CA GLY A 151 -7.71 -1.62 -0.97
C GLY A 151 -8.58 -1.89 0.27
N PRO A 152 -9.77 -1.26 0.38
CA PRO A 152 -10.73 -1.52 1.45
C PRO A 152 -11.09 -3.01 1.61
N ALA A 153 -11.42 -3.71 0.51
CA ALA A 153 -11.82 -5.12 0.54
C ALA A 153 -10.70 -6.03 1.07
N MET A 154 -9.47 -5.84 0.58
CA MET A 154 -8.30 -6.57 1.05
C MET A 154 -7.99 -6.29 2.52
N ALA A 155 -8.02 -5.03 2.95
CA ALA A 155 -7.69 -4.65 4.33
C ALA A 155 -8.69 -5.21 5.34
N VAL A 156 -9.99 -5.17 5.02
CA VAL A 156 -11.05 -5.77 5.84
C VAL A 156 -10.85 -7.28 5.93
N LEU A 157 -10.55 -7.97 4.83
CA LEU A 157 -10.31 -9.42 4.89
C LEU A 157 -9.07 -9.77 5.73
N ALA A 158 -7.95 -9.07 5.52
CA ALA A 158 -6.69 -9.34 6.20
C ALA A 158 -6.75 -9.06 7.72
N LEU A 159 -7.59 -8.11 8.14
CA LEU A 159 -7.76 -7.70 9.53
C LEU A 159 -9.04 -8.25 10.19
N ALA A 160 -9.68 -9.24 9.57
CA ALA A 160 -10.91 -9.86 10.08
C ALA A 160 -10.88 -10.26 11.57
N PRO A 161 -9.75 -10.76 12.14
CA PRO A 161 -9.68 -11.07 13.57
C PRO A 161 -9.86 -9.88 14.51
N TYR A 162 -9.71 -8.65 14.02
CA TYR A 162 -9.81 -7.41 14.80
C TYR A 162 -11.17 -6.71 14.66
N HIS A 163 -12.10 -7.28 13.91
CA HIS A 163 -13.40 -6.67 13.67
C HIS A 163 -14.33 -6.76 14.88
N ASP A 164 -15.00 -5.66 15.20
CA ASP A 164 -16.08 -5.60 16.20
C ASP A 164 -17.39 -5.03 15.62
N GLY A 165 -17.50 -5.09 14.29
CA GLY A 165 -18.66 -4.63 13.51
C GLY A 165 -18.59 -3.14 13.13
N PRO A 166 -19.52 -2.65 12.30
CA PRO A 166 -20.55 -3.41 11.53
C PRO A 166 -19.94 -4.34 10.47
N ARG A 167 -20.77 -5.21 9.86
CA ARG A 167 -20.35 -6.06 8.74
C ARG A 167 -20.06 -5.20 7.52
N CYS A 168 -18.92 -5.42 6.86
CA CYS A 168 -18.53 -4.67 5.67
C CYS A 168 -18.78 -5.51 4.41
N HIS A 169 -19.37 -4.87 3.41
CA HIS A 169 -19.70 -5.43 2.10
C HIS A 169 -19.13 -4.53 1.00
N PHE A 170 -18.83 -5.09 -0.16
CA PHE A 170 -18.15 -4.40 -1.26
C PHE A 170 -18.88 -4.68 -2.56
N VAL A 171 -19.23 -3.61 -3.28
CA VAL A 171 -19.86 -3.65 -4.61
C VAL A 171 -18.97 -2.84 -5.54
N SER A 172 -18.52 -3.44 -6.62
CA SER A 172 -17.58 -2.79 -7.54
C SER A 172 -17.85 -3.01 -9.01
N ASN A 173 -18.59 -4.06 -9.35
CA ASN A 173 -18.92 -4.36 -10.73
C ASN A 173 -20.16 -3.56 -11.18
N VAL A 174 -20.16 -3.18 -12.47
CA VAL A 174 -21.35 -2.57 -13.11
C VAL A 174 -22.43 -3.61 -13.41
N ASP A 175 -22.06 -4.89 -13.44
CA ASP A 175 -23.03 -5.99 -13.50
C ASP A 175 -23.99 -5.93 -12.31
N GLY A 176 -25.29 -5.82 -12.62
CA GLY A 176 -26.35 -5.72 -11.62
C GLY A 176 -26.42 -6.91 -10.67
N ALA A 177 -25.84 -8.06 -11.02
CA ALA A 177 -25.74 -9.20 -10.12
C ALA A 177 -24.96 -8.88 -8.83
N ASP A 178 -23.86 -8.11 -8.93
CA ASP A 178 -22.99 -7.80 -7.79
C ASP A 178 -23.75 -7.05 -6.69
N ILE A 179 -24.45 -5.97 -7.07
CA ILE A 179 -25.26 -5.21 -6.13
C ILE A 179 -26.51 -5.99 -5.68
N ALA A 180 -27.16 -6.74 -6.58
CA ALA A 180 -28.36 -7.49 -6.23
C ALA A 180 -28.08 -8.60 -5.21
N ASP A 181 -26.96 -9.30 -5.36
CA ASP A 181 -26.55 -10.37 -4.45
C ASP A 181 -25.99 -9.82 -3.14
N THR A 182 -25.20 -8.74 -3.19
CA THR A 182 -24.66 -8.10 -1.98
C THR A 182 -25.78 -7.53 -1.09
N LEU A 183 -26.80 -6.90 -1.68
CA LEU A 183 -27.91 -6.32 -0.92
C LEU A 183 -28.90 -7.37 -0.43
N ARG A 184 -28.82 -8.62 -0.92
CA ARG A 184 -29.76 -9.68 -0.57
C ARG A 184 -29.69 -10.01 0.92
N GLY A 185 -30.79 -9.76 1.62
CA GLY A 185 -30.91 -10.04 3.07
C GLY A 185 -30.39 -8.93 3.98
N LEU A 186 -29.94 -7.79 3.44
CA LEU A 186 -29.62 -6.62 4.25
C LEU A 186 -30.90 -5.85 4.63
N ASP A 187 -30.93 -5.28 5.83
CA ASP A 187 -32.02 -4.40 6.27
C ASP A 187 -31.71 -2.95 5.86
N PRO A 188 -32.44 -2.34 4.90
CA PRO A 188 -32.17 -0.97 4.46
C PRO A 188 -32.28 0.05 5.60
N LYS A 189 -33.00 -0.25 6.69
CA LYS A 189 -33.11 0.63 7.85
C LYS A 189 -31.88 0.60 8.76
N ARG A 190 -30.96 -0.37 8.55
CA ARG A 190 -29.75 -0.60 9.36
C ARG A 190 -28.46 -0.73 8.52
N THR A 191 -28.53 -0.43 7.23
CA THR A 191 -27.39 -0.44 6.31
C THR A 191 -26.92 0.97 5.99
N LEU A 192 -25.63 1.23 6.13
CA LEU A 192 -24.95 2.44 5.65
C LEU A 192 -24.32 2.15 4.29
N VAL A 193 -24.47 3.07 3.33
CA VAL A 193 -23.79 3.01 2.04
C VAL A 193 -22.70 4.07 1.99
N ILE A 194 -21.49 3.67 1.60
CA ILE A 194 -20.34 4.55 1.34
C ILE A 194 -20.08 4.52 -0.16
N VAL A 195 -20.22 5.66 -0.83
CA VAL A 195 -19.89 5.79 -2.26
C VAL A 195 -18.48 6.38 -2.37
N ALA A 196 -17.55 5.59 -2.91
CA ALA A 196 -16.13 5.92 -2.97
C ALA A 196 -15.68 6.14 -4.42
N SER A 197 -15.57 7.42 -4.82
CA SER A 197 -14.97 7.86 -6.08
C SER A 197 -14.04 9.03 -5.80
N LYS A 198 -12.82 8.99 -6.36
CA LYS A 198 -11.93 10.15 -6.43
C LYS A 198 -12.49 11.16 -7.43
#